data_AF-A0A2A3XW26-F1
#
_entry.id   AF-A0A2A3XW26-F1
#
_cell.length_a   1.000
_cell.length_b   1.000
_cell.length_c   1.000
_cell.angle_alpha   90.00
_cell.angle_beta   90.00
_cell.angle_gamma   90.00
#
_symmetry.space_group_name_H-M   'P 1'
#
loop_
_entity.id
_entity.type
_entity.pdbx_description
1 polymer ?
#
loop_
_entity_poly.entity_id
_entity_poly.type
_entity_poly.pdbx_seq_one_letter_code
_entity_poly.pdbx_strand_id
1 'polypeptide(L)'
;MTKRSLWLLPLAATLILTGCSGSDNADPVTTESSPAPSQKQDQTSGKSLSADQVKDVVTKLVGEDSSAQILDNEVMKPQLENAKTMEGSNGIKPEECAKQQEKYTVTDLTGTVAASATVQGDSTGKVIQIFSITDAQTRKNISEALKLSDIEGCESISVSVSGQEVNTDRQILDLDSTADQALTMATQMKVGADEYLNSVAVQALEGNSFVLVTFSSGTVEAPLLAGEAMKLADQAFAEIKSLQ
;
A
#
# COMPACT_ATOMS: atom_id res chain seq x y z
N MET A 1 -27.44 12.73 -50.54
CA MET A 1 -26.44 12.33 -51.56
C MET A 1 -25.12 12.07 -50.83
N THR A 2 -24.76 10.79 -50.62
CA THR A 2 -23.53 10.09 -51.13
C THR A 2 -22.23 10.45 -50.39
N LYS A 3 -21.41 9.56 -49.81
CA LYS A 3 -21.10 8.10 -49.93
C LYS A 3 -20.36 7.63 -48.62
N ARG A 4 -20.64 6.45 -48.02
CA ARG A 4 -19.91 5.14 -48.05
C ARG A 4 -18.38 5.25 -47.78
N SER A 5 -17.70 4.49 -46.90
CA SER A 5 -17.58 3.01 -46.68
C SER A 5 -16.78 2.77 -45.36
N LEU A 6 -17.12 1.91 -44.38
CA LEU A 6 -17.01 0.44 -44.23
C LEU A 6 -15.67 -0.20 -44.65
N TRP A 7 -14.86 -0.69 -43.68
CA TRP A 7 -13.83 -1.76 -43.74
C TRP A 7 -13.53 -2.20 -42.27
N LEU A 8 -14.11 -3.28 -41.74
CA LEU A 8 -13.67 -4.70 -41.70
C LEU A 8 -12.41 -5.00 -40.82
N LEU A 9 -12.67 -5.59 -39.63
CA LEU A 9 -11.82 -6.57 -38.90
C LEU A 9 -11.66 -7.87 -39.75
N PRO A 10 -10.76 -8.86 -39.48
CA PRO A 10 -10.25 -9.33 -38.17
C PRO A 10 -8.79 -9.87 -38.16
N LEU A 11 -8.31 -10.45 -37.05
CA LEU A 11 -7.77 -11.83 -36.99
C LEU A 11 -7.22 -12.18 -35.59
N ALA A 12 -7.84 -13.19 -34.98
CA ALA A 12 -7.30 -13.95 -33.87
C ALA A 12 -6.24 -14.95 -34.36
N ALA A 13 -5.22 -15.20 -33.55
CA ALA A 13 -4.36 -16.37 -33.66
C ALA A 13 -3.94 -16.83 -32.26
N THR A 14 -4.69 -17.79 -31.73
CA THR A 14 -4.28 -18.66 -30.63
C THR A 14 -3.18 -19.61 -31.12
N LEU A 15 -2.05 -19.68 -30.42
CA LEU A 15 -1.11 -20.79 -30.53
C LEU A 15 -0.88 -21.36 -29.13
N ILE A 16 -1.58 -22.47 -28.88
CA ILE A 16 -1.25 -23.46 -27.86
C ILE A 16 -0.12 -24.30 -28.44
N LEU A 17 1.02 -24.39 -27.77
CA LEU A 17 1.97 -25.49 -27.99
C LEU A 17 2.21 -26.23 -26.66
N THR A 18 1.62 -27.40 -26.62
CA THR A 18 1.94 -28.52 -25.72
C THR A 18 3.30 -29.12 -26.07
N GLY A 19 4.08 -29.47 -25.04
CA GLY A 19 4.73 -30.78 -24.93
C GLY A 19 6.13 -30.97 -25.55
N CYS A 20 7.10 -31.26 -24.69
CA CYS A 20 8.15 -32.26 -24.93
C CYS A 20 8.64 -32.74 -23.55
N SER A 21 8.33 -33.96 -23.10
CA SER A 21 8.94 -35.27 -23.44
C SER A 21 10.18 -35.58 -22.59
N GLY A 22 10.19 -36.73 -21.89
CA GLY A 22 11.42 -37.34 -21.36
C GLY A 22 11.20 -38.30 -20.19
N SER A 23 11.31 -39.60 -20.47
CA SER A 23 11.02 -40.76 -19.60
C SER A 23 12.19 -41.22 -18.70
N ASP A 24 11.79 -42.06 -17.73
CA ASP A 24 12.47 -43.25 -17.18
C ASP A 24 13.39 -43.18 -15.93
N ASN A 25 12.85 -43.78 -14.86
CA ASN A 25 13.40 -44.83 -13.97
C ASN A 25 14.87 -44.78 -13.51
N ALA A 26 15.09 -44.69 -12.19
CA ALA A 26 15.43 -45.85 -11.33
C ALA A 26 15.84 -45.43 -9.90
N ASP A 27 15.02 -45.85 -8.92
CA ASP A 27 15.32 -46.42 -7.59
C ASP A 27 16.21 -45.74 -6.53
N PRO A 28 15.97 -46.08 -5.23
CA PRO A 28 16.07 -45.16 -4.12
C PRO A 28 17.40 -45.27 -3.38
N VAL A 29 17.96 -44.12 -2.98
CA VAL A 29 19.00 -44.09 -1.94
C VAL A 29 18.32 -43.78 -0.62
N THR A 30 18.33 -44.79 0.24
CA THR A 30 18.08 -44.65 1.67
C THR A 30 19.26 -43.94 2.32
N THR A 31 18.99 -42.80 2.94
CA THR A 31 19.86 -42.26 3.97
C THR A 31 18.99 -41.68 5.08
N GLU A 32 18.96 -42.42 6.18
CA GLU A 32 18.55 -41.93 7.49
C GLU A 32 19.34 -40.66 7.82
N SER A 33 18.65 -39.60 8.19
CA SER A 33 19.22 -38.52 9.00
C SER A 33 18.10 -37.88 9.79
N SER A 34 18.27 -37.94 11.10
CA SER A 34 17.38 -37.54 12.19
C SER A 34 16.73 -36.16 11.99
N PRO A 35 15.48 -35.96 12.43
CA PRO A 35 14.88 -34.64 12.41
C PRO A 35 15.55 -33.76 13.46
N ALA A 36 16.22 -32.70 13.01
CA ALA A 36 16.60 -31.57 13.85
C ALA A 36 15.32 -30.92 14.41
N PRO A 37 15.35 -30.39 15.65
CA PRO A 37 14.16 -29.91 16.32
C PRO A 37 13.56 -28.73 15.57
N SER A 38 12.29 -28.87 15.18
CA SER A 38 11.49 -27.79 14.63
C SER A 38 11.48 -26.63 15.62
N GLN A 39 12.22 -25.57 15.30
CA GLN A 39 11.99 -24.27 15.91
C GLN A 39 10.54 -23.90 15.63
N LYS A 40 9.76 -23.73 16.70
CA LYS A 40 8.46 -23.07 16.63
C LYS A 40 8.70 -21.68 16.05
N GLN A 41 8.45 -21.51 14.76
CA GLN A 41 8.17 -20.21 14.20
C GLN A 41 6.89 -19.73 14.88
N ASP A 42 6.95 -18.56 15.51
CA ASP A 42 5.78 -17.85 16.01
C ASP A 42 4.76 -17.72 14.87
N GLN A 43 3.74 -18.57 14.93
CA GLN A 43 2.59 -18.55 14.04
C GLN A 43 1.65 -17.42 14.47
N THR A 44 1.97 -16.21 14.05
CA THR A 44 0.96 -15.21 13.66
C THR A 44 1.12 -14.88 12.18
N SER A 45 1.25 -15.92 11.35
CA SER A 45 1.22 -15.79 9.90
C SER A 45 -0.22 -15.95 9.43
N GLY A 46 -0.97 -14.86 9.37
CA GLY A 46 -2.26 -14.83 8.67
C GLY A 46 -2.07 -15.34 7.23
N LYS A 47 -3.05 -16.04 6.67
CA LYS A 47 -2.95 -16.54 5.30
C LYS A 47 -2.88 -15.36 4.32
N SER A 48 -1.87 -15.31 3.45
CA SER A 48 -1.81 -14.32 2.37
C SER A 48 -2.99 -14.51 1.41
N LEU A 49 -3.59 -13.41 1.00
CA LEU A 49 -4.69 -13.33 0.05
C LEU A 49 -4.19 -13.38 -1.41
N SER A 50 -5.05 -13.87 -2.30
CA SER A 50 -4.83 -13.78 -3.76
C SER A 50 -5.09 -12.36 -4.30
N ALA A 51 -4.69 -12.10 -5.55
CA ALA A 51 -4.91 -10.80 -6.20
C ALA A 51 -6.40 -10.45 -6.30
N ASP A 52 -7.24 -11.43 -6.65
CA ASP A 52 -8.70 -11.26 -6.71
C ASP A 52 -9.28 -10.94 -5.34
N GLN A 53 -8.83 -11.64 -4.28
CA GLN A 53 -9.28 -11.37 -2.92
C GLN A 53 -8.90 -9.96 -2.45
N VAL A 54 -7.67 -9.51 -2.73
CA VAL A 54 -7.23 -8.15 -2.37
C VAL A 54 -8.03 -7.09 -3.13
N LYS A 55 -8.30 -7.32 -4.43
CA LYS A 55 -9.15 -6.45 -5.25
C LYS A 55 -10.59 -6.39 -4.74
N ASP A 56 -11.14 -7.53 -4.33
CA ASP A 56 -12.50 -7.61 -3.79
C ASP A 56 -12.65 -6.81 -2.50
N VAL A 57 -11.66 -6.88 -1.59
CA VAL A 57 -11.63 -6.06 -0.37
C VAL A 57 -11.67 -4.58 -0.73
N VAL A 58 -10.77 -4.12 -1.60
CA VAL A 58 -10.72 -2.71 -2.03
C VAL A 58 -12.04 -2.27 -2.66
N THR A 59 -12.63 -3.10 -3.53
CA THR A 59 -13.89 -2.82 -4.22
C THR A 59 -15.04 -2.65 -3.22
N LYS A 60 -15.12 -3.52 -2.20
CA LYS A 60 -16.13 -3.40 -1.14
C LYS A 60 -15.98 -2.13 -0.32
N LEU A 61 -14.74 -1.72 -0.01
CA LEU A 61 -14.47 -0.53 0.80
C LEU A 61 -14.89 0.77 0.10
N VAL A 62 -14.84 0.81 -1.24
CA VAL A 62 -15.36 1.96 -2.01
C VAL A 62 -16.85 1.86 -2.34
N GLY A 63 -17.44 0.66 -2.28
CA GLY A 63 -18.85 0.43 -2.50
C GLY A 63 -19.29 0.81 -3.92
N GLU A 64 -20.41 1.53 -4.05
CA GLU A 64 -20.98 1.95 -5.33
C GLU A 64 -20.46 3.32 -5.82
N ASP A 65 -19.34 3.80 -5.28
CA ASP A 65 -18.79 5.11 -5.65
C ASP A 65 -18.32 5.13 -7.10
N SER A 66 -19.11 5.77 -7.96
CA SER A 66 -18.83 5.85 -9.41
C SER A 66 -17.57 6.63 -9.77
N SER A 67 -16.99 7.39 -8.83
CA SER A 67 -15.72 8.10 -9.03
C SER A 67 -14.50 7.25 -8.69
N ALA A 68 -14.71 6.06 -8.10
CA ALA A 68 -13.63 5.18 -7.69
C ALA A 68 -12.87 4.61 -8.89
N GLN A 69 -11.55 4.78 -8.85
CA GLN A 69 -10.61 4.14 -9.77
C GLN A 69 -9.88 3.04 -9.03
N ILE A 70 -10.08 1.80 -9.46
CA ILE A 70 -9.47 0.61 -8.84
C ILE A 70 -8.28 0.16 -9.68
N LEU A 71 -7.12 0.03 -9.06
CA LEU A 71 -5.93 -0.57 -9.64
C LEU A 71 -5.70 -1.92 -8.98
N ASP A 72 -5.65 -2.99 -9.77
CA ASP A 72 -5.35 -4.33 -9.26
C ASP A 72 -3.86 -4.62 -9.26
N ASN A 73 -3.51 -5.85 -8.87
CA ASN A 73 -2.12 -6.26 -8.68
C ASN A 73 -1.27 -6.15 -9.95
N GLU A 74 -1.86 -6.36 -11.14
CA GLU A 74 -1.11 -6.28 -12.39
C GLU A 74 -0.63 -4.85 -12.67
N VAL A 75 -1.45 -3.87 -12.30
CA VAL A 75 -1.12 -2.43 -12.43
C VAL A 75 -0.25 -1.96 -11.27
N MET A 76 -0.52 -2.43 -10.05
CA MET A 76 0.20 -2.01 -8.84
C MET A 76 1.65 -2.53 -8.84
N LYS A 77 1.89 -3.78 -9.24
CA LYS A 77 3.23 -4.39 -9.18
C LYS A 77 4.35 -3.56 -9.84
N PRO A 78 4.23 -3.09 -11.10
CA PRO A 78 5.28 -2.25 -11.70
C PRO A 78 5.44 -0.91 -10.96
N GLN A 79 4.39 -0.37 -10.35
CA GLN A 79 4.50 0.86 -9.54
C GLN A 79 5.31 0.63 -8.26
N LEU A 80 5.13 -0.52 -7.60
CA LEU A 80 5.90 -0.89 -6.41
C LEU A 80 7.37 -1.15 -6.73
N GLU A 81 7.68 -1.78 -7.86
CA GLU A 81 9.06 -1.96 -8.32
C GLU A 81 9.74 -0.60 -8.58
N ASN A 82 9.03 0.35 -9.16
CA ASN A 82 9.55 1.70 -9.35
C ASN A 82 9.75 2.40 -8.00
N ALA A 83 8.76 2.34 -7.10
CA ALA A 83 8.79 2.99 -5.79
C ALA A 83 9.96 2.51 -4.91
N LYS A 84 10.32 1.23 -4.98
CA LYS A 84 11.48 0.65 -4.29
C LYS A 84 12.79 1.39 -4.58
N THR A 85 12.92 1.96 -5.77
CA THR A 85 14.14 2.66 -6.23
C THR A 85 14.07 4.18 -6.07
N MET A 86 12.93 4.71 -5.62
CA MET A 86 12.75 6.14 -5.44
C MET A 86 13.37 6.60 -4.11
N GLU A 87 14.36 7.48 -4.19
CA GLU A 87 14.87 8.25 -3.05
C GLU A 87 13.90 9.38 -2.72
N GLY A 88 12.80 9.06 -2.02
CA GLY A 88 11.67 9.96 -1.77
C GLY A 88 11.91 11.07 -0.74
N SER A 89 13.10 11.16 -0.16
CA SER A 89 13.46 12.07 0.93
C SER A 89 14.28 13.29 0.45
N ASN A 90 14.69 13.31 -0.82
CA ASN A 90 15.46 14.40 -1.40
C ASN A 90 14.68 15.72 -1.41
N GLY A 91 15.33 16.80 -0.94
CA GLY A 91 14.72 18.14 -0.90
C GLY A 91 13.91 18.45 0.36
N ILE A 92 13.94 17.58 1.37
CA ILE A 92 13.41 17.85 2.72
C ILE A 92 14.45 18.61 3.54
N LYS A 93 14.03 19.68 4.20
CA LYS A 93 14.82 20.45 5.17
C LYS A 93 14.12 20.49 6.53
N PRO A 94 14.85 20.33 7.64
CA PRO A 94 16.29 20.01 7.73
C PRO A 94 16.67 18.64 7.13
N GLU A 95 17.93 18.46 6.70
CA GLU A 95 18.38 17.22 6.02
C GLU A 95 18.31 15.98 6.93
N GLU A 96 18.44 16.15 8.25
CA GLU A 96 18.22 15.07 9.21
C GLU A 96 16.79 14.51 9.16
N CYS A 97 15.81 15.35 8.84
CA CYS A 97 14.40 14.96 8.72
C CYS A 97 14.14 14.11 7.47
N ALA A 98 14.98 14.24 6.43
CA ALA A 98 14.96 13.36 5.26
C ALA A 98 15.30 11.91 5.67
N LYS A 99 16.39 11.74 6.44
CA LYS A 99 16.81 10.43 6.96
C LYS A 99 15.81 9.83 7.94
N GLN A 100 15.15 10.66 8.72
CA GLN A 100 14.10 10.19 9.62
C GLN A 100 12.87 9.72 8.83
N GLN A 101 12.50 10.43 7.75
CA GLN A 101 11.41 10.01 6.87
C GLN A 101 11.62 8.63 6.26
N GLU A 102 12.85 8.29 5.88
CA GLU A 102 13.20 6.96 5.38
C GLU A 102 12.91 5.84 6.39
N LYS A 103 12.96 6.12 7.70
CA LYS A 103 12.72 5.10 8.74
C LYS A 103 11.26 4.63 8.79
N TYR A 104 10.32 5.51 8.48
CA TYR A 104 8.87 5.21 8.58
C TYR A 104 8.16 5.16 7.23
N THR A 105 8.90 5.39 6.13
CA THR A 105 8.39 5.20 4.78
C THR A 105 8.73 3.80 4.30
N VAL A 106 7.72 2.96 4.10
CA VAL A 106 7.93 1.63 3.52
C VAL A 106 7.95 1.74 2.00
N THR A 107 9.15 1.76 1.40
CA THR A 107 9.32 1.86 -0.06
C THR A 107 9.38 0.50 -0.76
N ASP A 108 9.87 -0.53 -0.08
CA ASP A 108 9.99 -1.89 -0.63
C ASP A 108 8.79 -2.77 -0.25
N LEU A 109 7.71 -2.63 -1.02
CA LEU A 109 6.48 -3.42 -0.91
C LEU A 109 6.35 -4.46 -2.03
N THR A 110 7.43 -4.81 -2.74
CA THR A 110 7.37 -5.75 -3.88
C THR A 110 7.09 -7.19 -3.46
N GLY A 111 7.32 -7.50 -2.18
CA GLY A 111 6.92 -8.72 -1.48
C GLY A 111 5.43 -8.82 -1.13
N THR A 112 4.55 -8.26 -1.96
CA THR A 112 3.11 -8.20 -1.71
C THR A 112 2.28 -8.51 -2.96
N VAL A 113 1.06 -8.96 -2.71
CA VAL A 113 -0.06 -8.85 -3.67
C VAL A 113 -0.87 -7.63 -3.27
N ALA A 114 -1.10 -6.71 -4.20
CA ALA A 114 -1.67 -5.40 -3.88
C ALA A 114 -2.88 -5.03 -4.74
N ALA A 115 -3.77 -4.21 -4.20
CA ALA A 115 -4.73 -3.43 -4.97
C ALA A 115 -4.90 -2.06 -4.31
N SER A 116 -5.31 -1.07 -5.11
CA SER A 116 -5.67 0.25 -4.60
C SER A 116 -7.00 0.74 -5.17
N ALA A 117 -7.66 1.62 -4.43
CA ALA A 117 -8.70 2.46 -4.96
C ALA A 117 -8.39 3.91 -4.66
N THR A 118 -8.64 4.78 -5.64
CA THR A 118 -8.62 6.23 -5.49
C THR A 118 -10.02 6.76 -5.72
N VAL A 119 -10.51 7.60 -4.81
CA VAL A 119 -11.79 8.29 -4.92
C VAL A 119 -11.52 9.78 -4.82
N GLN A 120 -11.96 10.54 -5.82
CA GLN A 120 -11.91 12.00 -5.81
C GLN A 120 -13.30 12.53 -5.52
N GLY A 121 -13.52 13.00 -4.30
CA GLY A 121 -14.70 13.80 -3.96
C GLY A 121 -14.48 15.29 -4.24
N ASP A 122 -15.54 16.07 -4.17
CA ASP A 122 -15.53 17.51 -4.47
C ASP A 122 -14.60 18.32 -3.55
N SER A 123 -14.36 17.84 -2.32
CA SER A 123 -13.54 18.54 -1.31
C SER A 123 -12.53 17.65 -0.59
N THR A 124 -12.64 16.33 -0.75
CA THR A 124 -11.80 15.35 -0.06
C THR A 124 -11.49 14.20 -1.01
N GLY A 125 -10.20 13.96 -1.23
CA GLY A 125 -9.71 12.77 -1.90
C GLY A 125 -9.35 11.69 -0.90
N LYS A 126 -9.54 10.43 -1.26
CA LYS A 126 -9.04 9.28 -0.49
C LYS A 126 -8.38 8.25 -1.40
N VAL A 127 -7.33 7.61 -0.87
CA VAL A 127 -6.66 6.48 -1.48
C VAL A 127 -6.63 5.34 -0.46
N ILE A 128 -7.07 4.16 -0.87
CA ILE A 128 -7.09 2.95 -0.05
C ILE A 128 -6.17 1.95 -0.74
N GLN A 129 -5.17 1.44 -0.04
CA GLN A 129 -4.24 0.44 -0.56
C GLN A 129 -4.22 -0.74 0.39
N ILE A 130 -4.43 -1.93 -0.17
CA ILE A 130 -4.40 -3.19 0.56
C ILE A 130 -3.25 -4.01 0.01
N PHE A 131 -2.40 -4.49 0.91
CA PHE A 131 -1.23 -5.30 0.61
C PHE A 131 -1.32 -6.61 1.39
N SER A 132 -1.43 -7.70 0.65
CA SER A 132 -1.25 -9.04 1.20
C SER A 132 0.23 -9.43 1.10
N ILE A 133 0.89 -9.49 2.25
CA ILE A 133 2.33 -9.73 2.35
C ILE A 133 2.62 -11.21 2.07
N THR A 134 3.62 -11.47 1.21
CA THR A 134 3.98 -12.82 0.77
C THR A 134 5.33 -13.30 1.31
N ASP A 135 6.13 -12.43 1.93
CA ASP A 135 7.40 -12.81 2.54
C ASP A 135 7.67 -12.09 3.87
N ALA A 136 8.59 -12.69 4.64
CA ALA A 136 8.93 -12.22 5.98
C ALA A 136 9.73 -10.91 5.98
N GLN A 137 10.49 -10.61 4.92
CA GLN A 137 11.34 -9.42 4.87
C GLN A 137 10.47 -8.17 4.71
N THR A 138 9.51 -8.18 3.78
CA THR A 138 8.56 -7.08 3.62
C THR A 138 7.74 -6.88 4.90
N ARG A 139 7.26 -7.96 5.55
CA ARG A 139 6.55 -7.85 6.83
C ARG A 139 7.41 -7.18 7.91
N LYS A 140 8.69 -7.58 8.00
CA LYS A 140 9.63 -7.01 8.96
C LYS A 140 9.85 -5.51 8.71
N ASN A 141 10.09 -5.12 7.45
CA ASN A 141 10.29 -3.71 7.08
C ASN A 141 9.07 -2.85 7.46
N ILE A 142 7.86 -3.34 7.16
CA ILE A 142 6.62 -2.66 7.55
C ILE A 142 6.55 -2.53 9.08
N SER A 143 6.73 -3.63 9.81
CA SER A 143 6.66 -3.60 11.28
C SER A 143 7.72 -2.68 11.90
N GLU A 144 8.91 -2.56 11.31
CA GLU A 144 9.93 -1.62 11.78
C GLU A 144 9.53 -0.17 11.55
N ALA A 145 8.95 0.14 10.38
CA ALA A 145 8.46 1.48 10.06
C ALA A 145 7.32 1.94 10.99
N LEU A 146 6.41 1.02 11.36
CA LEU A 146 5.26 1.31 12.23
C LEU A 146 5.62 1.51 13.71
N LYS A 147 6.87 1.24 14.13
CA LYS A 147 7.31 1.48 15.53
C LYS A 147 7.67 2.93 15.82
N LEU A 148 7.63 3.80 14.82
CA LEU A 148 7.88 5.22 15.02
C LEU A 148 6.82 5.79 15.99
N SER A 149 7.28 6.39 17.08
CA SER A 149 6.41 6.99 18.10
C SER A 149 6.55 8.51 18.21
N ASP A 150 7.63 9.08 17.67
CA ASP A 150 7.88 10.51 17.58
C ASP A 150 8.64 10.87 16.28
N ILE A 151 8.70 12.16 15.96
CA ILE A 151 9.46 12.72 14.83
C ILE A 151 10.57 13.68 15.27
N GLU A 152 11.03 13.58 16.52
CA GLU A 152 12.26 14.19 17.09
C GLU A 152 12.65 15.58 16.52
N GLY A 153 11.78 16.59 16.54
CA GLY A 153 12.12 17.94 16.07
C GLY A 153 11.87 18.19 14.57
N CYS A 154 11.31 17.20 13.87
CA CYS A 154 10.91 17.29 12.47
C CYS A 154 9.40 17.49 12.30
N GLU A 155 8.72 18.08 13.28
CA GLU A 155 7.30 18.44 13.22
C GLU A 155 7.04 19.50 12.15
N SER A 156 7.98 20.40 11.90
CA SER A 156 7.91 21.37 10.79
C SER A 156 9.09 21.15 9.86
N ILE A 157 8.80 20.82 8.60
CA ILE A 157 9.80 20.68 7.55
C ILE A 157 9.48 21.58 6.36
N SER A 158 10.48 21.82 5.52
CA SER A 158 10.28 22.40 4.19
C SER A 158 10.58 21.34 3.13
N VAL A 159 9.72 21.25 2.12
CA VAL A 159 9.84 20.29 1.01
C VAL A 159 9.96 21.06 -0.29
N SER A 160 10.95 20.71 -1.12
CA SER A 160 11.07 21.25 -2.47
C SER A 160 10.09 20.59 -3.43
N VAL A 161 9.04 21.31 -3.84
CA VAL A 161 8.05 20.86 -4.82
C VAL A 161 8.17 21.74 -6.06
N SER A 162 8.54 21.14 -7.20
CA SER A 162 8.70 21.87 -8.47
C SER A 162 9.65 23.08 -8.36
N GLY A 163 10.67 22.99 -7.51
CA GLY A 163 11.65 24.06 -7.27
C GLY A 163 11.18 25.16 -6.30
N GLN A 164 10.01 25.03 -5.68
CA GLN A 164 9.52 25.91 -4.63
C GLN A 164 9.61 25.24 -3.27
N GLU A 165 10.05 25.98 -2.26
CA GLU A 165 10.04 25.51 -0.87
C GLU A 165 8.63 25.66 -0.30
N VAL A 166 8.06 24.55 0.16
CA VAL A 166 6.74 24.49 0.76
C VAL A 166 6.88 24.01 2.20
N ASN A 167 6.38 24.81 3.14
CA ASN A 167 6.36 24.42 4.55
C ASN A 167 5.26 23.40 4.80
N THR A 168 5.64 22.38 5.57
CA THR A 168 4.82 21.21 5.87
C THR A 168 4.95 20.90 7.35
N ASP A 169 3.84 21.03 8.06
CA ASP A 169 3.70 20.60 9.45
C ASP A 169 3.25 19.15 9.50
N ARG A 170 3.75 18.39 10.47
CA ARG A 170 3.55 16.95 10.60
C ARG A 170 3.31 16.61 12.06
N GLN A 171 2.45 15.62 12.28
CA GLN A 171 2.12 15.16 13.61
C GLN A 171 1.76 13.68 13.58
N ILE A 172 2.35 12.90 14.47
CA ILE A 172 1.86 11.55 14.76
C ILE A 172 0.60 11.68 15.61
N LEU A 173 -0.48 11.07 15.18
CA LEU A 173 -1.74 11.01 15.93
C LEU A 173 -1.87 9.65 16.60
N ASP A 174 -2.11 9.67 17.91
CA ASP A 174 -2.41 8.47 18.67
C ASP A 174 -3.90 8.14 18.52
N LEU A 175 -4.20 7.06 17.81
CA LEU A 175 -5.56 6.59 17.53
C LEU A 175 -5.61 5.09 17.83
N ASP A 176 -6.70 4.67 18.45
CA ASP A 176 -6.99 3.25 18.65
C ASP A 176 -7.17 2.56 17.29
N SER A 177 -6.50 1.43 17.11
CA SER A 177 -6.64 0.56 15.93
C SER A 177 -6.96 -0.86 16.37
N THR A 178 -7.68 -1.61 15.53
CA THR A 178 -7.91 -3.04 15.71
C THR A 178 -6.74 -3.91 15.21
N ALA A 179 -5.78 -3.32 14.50
CA ALA A 179 -4.60 -3.98 13.99
C ALA A 179 -3.53 -4.18 15.08
N ASP A 180 -2.57 -5.09 14.85
CA ASP A 180 -1.47 -5.36 15.79
C ASP A 180 -0.55 -4.13 15.95
N GLN A 181 -0.35 -3.37 14.86
CA GLN A 181 0.47 -2.18 14.80
C GLN A 181 -0.19 -1.15 13.88
N ALA A 182 -0.17 0.11 14.27
CA ALA A 182 -0.62 1.21 13.42
C ALA A 182 0.22 2.48 13.67
N LEU A 183 0.38 3.27 12.61
CA LEU A 183 0.99 4.58 12.62
C LEU A 183 0.08 5.53 11.85
N THR A 184 -0.39 6.59 12.51
CA THR A 184 -1.15 7.66 11.86
C THR A 184 -0.31 8.92 11.79
N MET A 185 -0.05 9.39 10.58
CA MET A 185 0.66 10.64 10.34
C MET A 185 -0.30 11.67 9.73
N ALA A 186 -0.54 12.75 10.45
CA ALA A 186 -1.18 13.96 9.92
C ALA A 186 -0.12 14.87 9.31
N THR A 187 -0.49 15.55 8.23
CA THR A 187 0.36 16.51 7.53
C THR A 187 -0.50 17.70 7.13
N GLN A 188 0.02 18.92 7.31
CA GLN A 188 -0.57 20.15 6.83
C GLN A 188 0.45 20.88 5.97
N MET A 189 0.10 21.12 4.72
CA MET A 189 0.97 21.79 3.75
C MET A 189 0.38 23.13 3.35
N LYS A 190 1.17 24.20 3.43
CA LYS A 190 0.72 25.54 3.01
C LYS A 190 0.86 25.70 1.49
N VAL A 191 -0.27 25.65 0.77
CA VAL A 191 -0.30 25.67 -0.71
C VAL A 191 -0.60 27.05 -1.30
N GLY A 192 -1.02 28.00 -0.47
CA GLY A 192 -1.27 29.40 -0.86
C GLY A 192 -1.08 30.36 0.32
N ALA A 193 -1.47 31.63 0.14
CA ALA A 193 -1.30 32.65 1.18
C ALA A 193 -2.02 32.27 2.50
N ASP A 194 -3.26 31.79 2.36
CA ASP A 194 -4.13 31.32 3.45
C ASP A 194 -4.78 29.97 3.12
N GLU A 195 -4.22 29.24 2.14
CA GLU A 195 -4.72 27.95 1.69
C GLU A 195 -3.83 26.82 2.21
N TYR A 196 -4.46 25.80 2.78
CA TYR A 196 -3.80 24.63 3.35
C TYR A 196 -4.35 23.36 2.72
N LEU A 197 -3.47 22.41 2.47
CA LEU A 197 -3.83 21.04 2.18
C LEU A 197 -3.55 20.21 3.43
N ASN A 198 -4.61 19.69 4.05
CA ASN A 198 -4.50 18.73 5.13
C ASN A 198 -4.50 17.33 4.54
N SER A 199 -3.61 16.47 5.01
CA SER A 199 -3.61 15.05 4.68
C SER A 199 -3.36 14.20 5.90
N VAL A 200 -3.85 12.97 5.84
CA VAL A 200 -3.56 11.94 6.85
C VAL A 200 -3.24 10.65 6.13
N ALA A 201 -2.21 9.96 6.58
CA ALA A 201 -1.91 8.59 6.21
C ALA A 201 -2.02 7.71 7.45
N VAL A 202 -2.92 6.73 7.41
CA VAL A 202 -3.00 5.62 8.36
C VAL A 202 -2.33 4.42 7.73
N GLN A 203 -1.26 3.95 8.35
CA GLN A 203 -0.56 2.72 8.01
C GLN A 203 -0.81 1.70 9.11
N ALA A 204 -1.32 0.53 8.79
CA ALA A 204 -1.67 -0.48 9.79
C ALA A 204 -1.31 -1.89 9.32
N LEU A 205 -0.85 -2.73 10.25
CA LEU A 205 -0.38 -4.09 10.01
C LEU A 205 -1.09 -5.06 10.96
N GLU A 206 -1.70 -6.10 10.39
CA GLU A 206 -2.25 -7.24 11.14
C GLU A 206 -1.93 -8.56 10.42
N GLY A 207 -1.26 -9.48 11.11
CA GLY A 207 -0.81 -10.75 10.50
C GLY A 207 0.06 -10.53 9.25
N ASN A 208 -0.44 -10.97 8.09
CA ASN A 208 0.19 -10.80 6.77
C ASN A 208 -0.53 -9.74 5.90
N SER A 209 -1.30 -8.86 6.51
CA SER A 209 -2.05 -7.82 5.81
C SER A 209 -1.59 -6.45 6.26
N PHE A 210 -1.23 -5.62 5.28
CA PHE A 210 -0.88 -4.22 5.49
C PHE A 210 -1.87 -3.34 4.74
N VAL A 211 -2.37 -2.32 5.43
CA VAL A 211 -3.37 -1.39 4.94
C VAL A 211 -2.82 0.02 5.03
N LEU A 212 -2.87 0.75 3.93
CA LEU A 212 -2.55 2.17 3.87
C LEU A 212 -3.78 2.93 3.39
N VAL A 213 -4.29 3.81 4.24
CA VAL A 213 -5.40 4.70 3.92
C VAL A 213 -4.91 6.14 4.00
N THR A 214 -5.03 6.85 2.89
CA THR A 214 -4.66 8.26 2.80
C THR A 214 -5.90 9.09 2.52
N PHE A 215 -6.09 10.17 3.27
CA PHE A 215 -7.06 11.21 2.99
C PHE A 215 -6.34 12.53 2.73
N SER A 216 -6.91 13.37 1.87
CA SER A 216 -6.44 14.72 1.62
C SER A 216 -7.61 15.67 1.39
N SER A 217 -7.61 16.83 2.05
CA SER A 217 -8.65 17.86 1.90
C SER A 217 -8.08 19.26 2.08
N GLY A 218 -8.61 20.21 1.31
CA GLY A 218 -8.33 21.64 1.50
C GLY A 218 -9.22 22.32 2.54
N THR A 219 -10.26 21.63 3.03
CA THR A 219 -11.31 22.23 3.88
C THR A 219 -11.58 21.45 5.16
N VAL A 220 -11.19 20.18 5.22
CA VAL A 220 -11.36 19.33 6.41
C VAL A 220 -10.04 19.26 7.18
N GLU A 221 -10.11 19.40 8.50
CA GLU A 221 -8.95 19.34 9.38
C GLU A 221 -8.42 17.91 9.55
N ALA A 222 -7.10 17.79 9.76
CA ALA A 222 -6.43 16.49 9.83
C ALA A 222 -7.00 15.53 10.90
N PRO A 223 -7.35 15.95 12.14
CA PRO A 223 -7.88 15.00 13.13
C PRO A 223 -9.19 14.31 12.70
N LEU A 224 -10.07 15.02 11.97
CA LEU A 224 -11.30 14.43 11.44
C LEU A 224 -11.00 13.44 10.31
N LEU A 225 -10.12 13.80 9.39
CA LEU A 225 -9.63 12.89 8.34
C LEU A 225 -9.00 11.63 8.94
N ALA A 226 -8.27 11.76 10.04
CA ALA A 226 -7.58 10.67 10.70
C ALA A 226 -8.55 9.64 11.30
N GLY A 227 -9.61 10.11 11.98
CA GLY A 227 -10.64 9.22 12.51
C GLY A 227 -11.36 8.43 11.39
N GLU A 228 -11.65 9.08 10.27
CA GLU A 228 -12.25 8.41 9.10
C GLU A 228 -11.29 7.43 8.44
N ALA A 229 -10.02 7.80 8.27
CA ALA A 229 -8.99 6.93 7.72
C ALA A 229 -8.77 5.67 8.58
N MET A 230 -8.73 5.84 9.91
CA MET A 230 -8.56 4.72 10.84
C MET A 230 -9.77 3.78 10.80
N LYS A 231 -10.98 4.32 10.82
CA LYS A 231 -12.20 3.51 10.68
C LYS A 231 -12.20 2.70 9.39
N LEU A 232 -11.72 3.27 8.28
CA LEU A 232 -11.65 2.58 7.01
C LEU A 232 -10.56 1.49 7.01
N ALA A 233 -9.45 1.71 7.71
CA ALA A 233 -8.42 0.69 7.92
C ALA A 233 -8.96 -0.49 8.75
N ASP A 234 -9.67 -0.23 9.84
CA ASP A 234 -10.32 -1.28 10.65
C ASP A 234 -11.37 -2.05 9.85
N GLN A 235 -12.17 -1.36 9.03
CA GLN A 235 -13.11 -2.00 8.11
C GLN A 235 -12.39 -2.90 7.09
N ALA A 236 -11.24 -2.47 6.56
CA ALA A 236 -10.43 -3.29 5.67
C ALA A 236 -9.98 -4.59 6.35
N PHE A 237 -9.51 -4.53 7.60
CA PHE A 237 -9.13 -5.72 8.35
C PHE A 237 -10.32 -6.64 8.65
N ALA A 238 -11.49 -6.09 8.95
CA ALA A 238 -12.71 -6.89 9.11
C ALA A 238 -13.07 -7.67 7.83
N GLU A 239 -12.98 -7.02 6.67
CA GLU A 239 -13.22 -7.68 5.37
C GLU A 239 -12.14 -8.73 5.06
N ILE A 240 -10.87 -8.44 5.33
CA ILE A 240 -9.75 -9.38 5.15
C ILE A 240 -9.93 -10.62 6.02
N LYS A 241 -10.29 -10.45 7.30
CA LYS A 241 -10.55 -11.56 8.24
C LYS A 241 -11.68 -12.47 7.75
N SER A 242 -12.67 -11.93 7.03
CA SER A 242 -13.76 -12.73 6.47
C SER A 242 -13.33 -13.68 5.33
N LEU A 243 -12.12 -13.47 4.78
CA LEU A 243 -11.56 -14.23 3.66
C LEU A 243 -10.50 -15.26 4.08
N GLN A 244 -10.14 -15.29 5.38
CA GLN A 244 -9.12 -16.16 5.98
C GLN A 244 -9.76 -17.30 6.77
#